data_AF-A0A447IFR9-F1
#
_entry.id   AF-A0A447IFR9-F1
#
_cell.length_a   1.000
_cell.length_b   1.000
_cell.length_c   1.000
_cell.angle_alpha   90.00
_cell.angle_beta   90.00
_cell.angle_gamma   90.00
#
_symmetry.space_group_name_H-M   'P 1'
#
loop_
_entity.id
_entity.type
_entity.pdbx_description
1 polymer ?
#
loop_
_entity_poly.entity_id
_entity_poly.type
_entity_poly.pdbx_seq_one_letter_code
_entity_poly.pdbx_strand_id
1 'polypeptide(L)'
;MTTLHAHPSRPITAIAASSMPGASARSGRFAARIRRLCAALGLLALAGAQAQALDLQMNGAIKIDPTIIKALPGPLPVQIIGKGCTFYEHKNGGGERWHKAVGWVAAKYSDQTSYAEVVTYTGDWWNDRISSLTCDDSDKVHCSVAVYPDRDRRGGEAIFWGGMGMINLDRWGLNDKVSSFSIFCNLMK
;
A
#
# COMPACT_ATOMS: atom_id res chain seq x y z
N MET A 1 48.81 -43.90 1.54
CA MET A 1 50.14 -43.51 2.04
C MET A 1 50.13 -42.02 2.29
N THR A 2 50.22 -41.68 3.56
CA THR A 2 50.24 -40.36 4.18
C THR A 2 51.66 -39.79 4.15
N THR A 3 51.83 -38.48 3.92
CA THR A 3 52.63 -37.57 4.78
C THR A 3 52.84 -36.20 4.09
N LEU A 4 52.48 -35.13 4.80
CA LEU A 4 53.17 -33.84 4.72
C LEU A 4 53.11 -33.21 6.13
N HIS A 5 54.31 -33.06 6.72
CA HIS A 5 54.60 -32.48 8.03
C HIS A 5 54.33 -30.94 8.02
N ALA A 6 53.59 -30.39 9.01
CA ALA A 6 54.05 -29.68 10.23
C ALA A 6 54.91 -28.41 9.95
N HIS A 7 54.73 -27.21 10.52
CA HIS A 7 54.32 -26.83 11.89
C HIS A 7 54.04 -25.28 12.00
N PRO A 8 53.81 -24.63 13.17
CA PRO A 8 52.78 -23.59 13.37
C PRO A 8 53.29 -22.23 13.91
N SER A 9 52.42 -21.22 14.04
CA SER A 9 52.63 -20.10 14.99
C SER A 9 51.33 -19.47 15.46
N ARG A 10 51.37 -19.05 16.73
CA ARG A 10 50.30 -18.90 17.74
C ARG A 10 49.80 -17.42 17.87
N PRO A 11 48.87 -17.09 18.80
CA PRO A 11 47.86 -16.04 18.67
C PRO A 11 48.25 -14.71 19.34
N ILE A 12 47.41 -13.68 19.17
CA ILE A 12 47.51 -12.43 19.94
C ILE A 12 46.19 -12.13 20.67
N THR A 13 46.36 -11.88 21.96
CA THR A 13 45.42 -11.64 23.05
C THR A 13 44.83 -10.22 23.06
N ALA A 14 43.62 -10.07 23.60
CA ALA A 14 42.96 -8.81 23.92
C ALA A 14 43.62 -8.03 25.08
N ILE A 15 43.51 -6.70 25.08
CA ILE A 15 43.70 -5.83 26.26
C ILE A 15 42.60 -4.75 26.25
N ALA A 16 42.04 -4.50 27.44
CA ALA A 16 40.99 -3.53 27.73
C ALA A 16 41.53 -2.23 28.38
N ALA A 17 40.69 -1.19 28.27
CA ALA A 17 40.42 -0.12 29.24
C ALA A 17 41.34 1.12 29.38
N SER A 18 40.70 2.17 29.92
CA SER A 18 41.15 3.52 30.34
C SER A 18 41.14 4.60 29.24
N SER A 19 40.75 5.86 29.45
CA SER A 19 40.15 6.60 30.58
C SER A 19 39.84 8.04 30.08
N MET A 20 38.95 8.75 30.78
CA MET A 20 38.54 10.15 30.56
C MET A 20 39.71 11.16 30.47
N PRO A 21 39.40 12.40 30.04
CA PRO A 21 39.71 13.52 30.93
C PRO A 21 38.50 14.45 31.14
N GLY A 22 38.22 14.72 32.42
CA GLY A 22 37.51 15.93 32.84
C GLY A 22 38.48 17.10 32.96
N ALA A 23 37.99 18.31 32.73
CA ALA A 23 38.66 19.54 33.13
C ALA A 23 37.65 20.49 33.77
N SER A 24 37.97 20.89 35.00
CA SER A 24 37.24 21.84 35.83
C SER A 24 38.06 23.12 35.99
N ALA A 25 37.35 24.27 35.92
CA ALA A 25 37.60 25.58 36.54
C ALA A 25 38.89 26.37 36.21
N ARG A 26 38.74 27.62 35.70
CA ARG A 26 38.80 28.87 36.50
C ARG A 26 38.69 30.18 35.67
N SER A 27 37.85 31.07 36.19
CA SER A 27 37.96 32.54 36.28
C SER A 27 38.32 33.41 35.06
N GLY A 28 37.41 34.33 34.73
CA GLY A 28 37.72 35.57 34.02
C GLY A 28 36.50 36.50 33.99
N ARG A 29 36.45 37.48 34.90
CA ARG A 29 35.40 38.51 34.98
C ARG A 29 35.65 39.61 33.94
N PHE A 30 34.72 39.83 33.01
CA PHE A 30 34.47 41.12 32.33
C PHE A 30 32.98 41.11 31.95
N ALA A 31 32.09 41.69 32.76
CA ALA A 31 31.69 43.09 32.78
C ALA A 31 30.83 43.53 31.57
N ALA A 32 29.65 44.05 31.94
CA ALA A 32 28.79 45.00 31.23
C ALA A 32 27.76 44.48 30.18
N ARG A 33 26.52 44.34 30.66
CA ARG A 33 25.27 44.94 30.14
C ARG A 33 25.16 45.18 28.63
N ILE A 34 24.17 44.55 27.99
CA ILE A 34 23.15 45.23 27.17
C ILE A 34 21.81 44.49 27.33
N ARG A 35 20.75 45.27 27.57
CA ARG A 35 19.37 44.86 27.78
C ARG A 35 18.68 44.56 26.45
N ARG A 36 17.78 43.55 26.49
CA ARG A 36 16.47 43.44 25.83
C ARG A 36 16.36 43.90 24.37
N LEU A 37 16.07 42.94 23.49
CA LEU A 37 15.03 43.12 22.46
C LEU A 37 14.34 41.78 22.20
N CYS A 38 13.08 41.68 22.63
CA CYS A 38 12.11 40.75 22.07
C CYS A 38 11.68 41.30 20.71
N ALA A 39 11.85 40.54 19.64
CA ALA A 39 11.10 40.73 18.40
C ALA A 39 11.09 39.42 17.58
N ALA A 40 9.91 38.82 17.50
CA ALA A 40 9.34 38.12 16.35
C ALA A 40 10.22 37.13 15.55
N LEU A 41 10.08 35.84 15.84
CA LEU A 41 10.24 34.70 14.92
C LEU A 41 9.53 33.51 15.59
N GLY A 42 8.55 32.80 15.03
CA GLY A 42 7.83 32.83 13.78
C GLY A 42 6.83 31.67 13.91
N LEU A 43 5.55 31.92 13.62
CA LEU A 43 4.55 30.86 13.46
C LEU A 43 5.01 29.91 12.34
N LEU A 44 5.15 28.63 12.62
CA LEU A 44 5.00 27.57 11.64
C LEU A 44 4.24 26.40 12.26
N ALA A 45 2.92 26.43 12.09
CA ALA A 45 2.07 25.27 12.12
C ALA A 45 2.12 24.63 10.73
N LEU A 46 2.55 23.36 10.62
CA LEU A 46 2.34 22.46 9.47
C LEU A 46 2.76 21.06 9.94
N ALA A 47 2.09 19.96 9.65
CA ALA A 47 0.85 19.73 8.92
C ALA A 47 0.41 18.30 9.28
N GLY A 48 -0.89 18.10 9.52
CA GLY A 48 -1.47 16.78 9.46
C GLY A 48 -1.27 16.22 8.05
N ALA A 49 -0.75 15.00 7.95
CA ALA A 49 -0.69 14.28 6.69
C ALA A 49 -2.13 13.95 6.27
N GLN A 50 -2.72 14.82 5.46
CA GLN A 50 -3.88 14.46 4.64
C GLN A 50 -3.34 13.64 3.47
N ALA A 51 -3.49 12.32 3.54
CA ALA A 51 -3.35 11.47 2.37
C ALA A 51 -4.47 11.86 1.40
N GLN A 52 -4.16 12.76 0.48
CA GLN A 52 -5.03 13.09 -0.63
C GLN A 52 -4.97 11.89 -1.57
N ALA A 53 -6.00 11.05 -1.53
CA ALA A 53 -6.24 10.09 -2.59
C ALA A 53 -6.31 10.88 -3.90
N LEU A 54 -5.34 10.63 -4.77
CA LEU A 54 -5.22 11.32 -6.05
C LEU A 54 -6.37 10.83 -6.93
N ASP A 55 -7.45 11.62 -6.97
CA ASP A 55 -8.61 11.39 -7.81
C ASP A 55 -8.19 11.59 -9.28
N LEU A 56 -7.75 10.50 -9.93
CA LEU A 56 -7.43 10.48 -11.35
C LEU A 56 -8.74 10.46 -12.13
N GLN A 57 -9.27 11.67 -12.29
CA GLN A 57 -10.44 12.01 -13.07
C GLN A 57 -10.21 11.62 -14.55
N MET A 58 -10.82 10.52 -15.01
CA MET A 58 -10.95 10.22 -16.43
C MET A 58 -12.42 10.22 -16.85
N ASN A 59 -12.75 11.28 -17.59
CA ASN A 59 -13.94 11.60 -18.37
C ASN A 59 -15.01 10.50 -18.51
N GLY A 60 -16.19 10.75 -17.90
CA GLY A 60 -17.35 9.84 -17.92
C GLY A 60 -17.43 8.88 -16.72
N ALA A 61 -16.48 9.01 -15.79
CA ALA A 61 -16.19 8.11 -14.68
C ALA A 61 -17.43 7.56 -13.96
N ILE A 62 -17.64 6.25 -14.12
CA ILE A 62 -18.25 5.41 -13.09
C ILE A 62 -17.63 5.83 -11.76
N LYS A 63 -18.37 6.47 -10.87
CA LYS A 63 -17.86 6.79 -9.53
C LYS A 63 -17.93 5.51 -8.72
N ILE A 64 -16.78 4.93 -8.39
CA ILE A 64 -16.73 3.91 -7.34
C ILE A 64 -16.86 4.64 -6.03
N ASP A 65 -17.97 4.41 -5.34
CA ASP A 65 -18.05 4.71 -3.93
C ASP A 65 -17.78 3.41 -3.17
N PRO A 66 -16.57 3.23 -2.59
CA PRO A 66 -16.20 2.01 -1.88
C PRO A 66 -17.01 1.80 -0.61
N THR A 67 -17.82 2.79 -0.19
CA THR A 67 -18.78 2.67 0.91
C THR A 67 -20.12 2.09 0.47
N ILE A 68 -20.40 2.01 -0.84
CA ILE A 68 -21.59 1.39 -1.40
C ILE A 68 -21.41 -0.13 -1.42
N ILE A 69 -21.46 -0.72 -0.22
CA ILE A 69 -21.52 -2.16 0.00
C ILE A 69 -22.90 -2.42 0.63
N LYS A 70 -23.88 -2.70 -0.23
CA LYS A 70 -25.21 -3.16 0.19
C LYS A 70 -25.52 -4.44 -0.53
N ALA A 71 -25.60 -5.56 0.19
CA ALA A 71 -26.05 -6.81 -0.40
C ALA A 71 -27.51 -6.65 -0.84
N LEU A 72 -27.73 -6.47 -2.13
CA LEU A 72 -29.07 -6.47 -2.72
C LEU A 72 -29.40 -7.89 -3.17
N PRO A 73 -30.63 -8.37 -2.91
CA PRO A 73 -31.05 -9.69 -3.39
C PRO A 73 -31.16 -9.70 -4.92
N GLY A 74 -30.67 -10.77 -5.54
CA GLY A 74 -30.87 -11.03 -6.96
C GLY A 74 -29.80 -11.96 -7.56
N PRO A 75 -30.13 -12.70 -8.63
CA PRO A 75 -29.15 -13.52 -9.34
C PRO A 75 -28.13 -12.65 -10.10
N LEU A 76 -26.93 -13.18 -10.31
CA LEU A 76 -25.94 -12.57 -11.19
C LEU A 76 -26.36 -12.79 -12.67
N PRO A 77 -26.36 -11.75 -13.50
CA PRO A 77 -26.59 -11.89 -14.94
C PRO A 77 -25.38 -12.58 -15.59
N VAL A 78 -25.61 -13.30 -16.70
CA VAL A 78 -24.58 -14.10 -17.39
C VAL A 78 -23.34 -13.28 -17.75
N GLN A 79 -23.51 -12.01 -18.09
CA GLN A 79 -22.42 -11.10 -18.46
C GLN A 79 -21.44 -10.84 -17.29
N ILE A 80 -21.90 -10.97 -16.05
CA ILE A 80 -21.13 -10.71 -14.82
C ILE A 80 -20.55 -11.99 -14.23
N ILE A 81 -21.08 -13.17 -14.59
CA ILE A 81 -20.58 -14.44 -14.05
C ILE A 81 -19.10 -14.61 -14.40
N GLY A 82 -18.28 -14.80 -13.37
CA GLY A 82 -16.83 -14.97 -13.52
C GLY A 82 -16.07 -13.68 -13.84
N LYS A 83 -16.70 -12.50 -13.75
CA LYS A 83 -16.03 -11.20 -13.90
C LYS A 83 -15.46 -10.72 -12.57
N GLY A 84 -14.29 -10.09 -12.61
CA GLY A 84 -13.65 -9.53 -11.44
C GLY A 84 -12.24 -9.04 -11.72
N CYS A 85 -11.33 -9.34 -10.80
CA CYS A 85 -9.93 -8.96 -10.92
C CYS A 85 -9.01 -10.15 -10.65
N THR A 86 -7.85 -10.14 -11.29
CA THR A 86 -6.77 -11.11 -11.12
C THR A 86 -5.60 -10.42 -10.44
N PHE A 87 -5.12 -11.04 -9.37
CA PHE A 87 -3.95 -10.62 -8.61
C PHE A 87 -2.78 -11.55 -8.90
N TYR A 88 -1.57 -10.98 -8.91
CA TYR A 88 -0.35 -11.69 -9.26
C TYR A 88 0.72 -11.47 -8.20
N GLU A 89 1.47 -12.53 -7.94
CA GLU A 89 2.55 -12.51 -6.95
C GLU A 89 3.71 -11.59 -7.36
N HIS A 90 3.96 -11.46 -8.66
CA HIS A 90 5.05 -10.63 -9.17
C HIS A 90 4.53 -9.57 -10.12
N LYS A 91 5.39 -8.60 -10.45
CA LYS A 91 5.11 -7.57 -11.45
C LYS A 91 4.85 -8.19 -12.82
N ASN A 92 4.13 -7.45 -13.66
CA ASN A 92 3.80 -7.79 -15.04
C ASN A 92 3.08 -9.15 -15.19
N GLY A 93 2.28 -9.55 -14.20
CA GLY A 93 1.51 -10.78 -14.25
C GLY A 93 2.30 -12.06 -13.95
N GLY A 94 3.49 -11.95 -13.35
CA GLY A 94 4.33 -13.11 -13.02
C GLY A 94 3.95 -13.81 -11.71
N GLY A 95 4.49 -15.01 -11.52
CA GLY A 95 4.30 -15.82 -10.31
C GLY A 95 2.93 -16.49 -10.23
N GLU A 96 2.49 -16.79 -9.01
CA GLU A 96 1.15 -17.31 -8.79
C GLU A 96 0.07 -16.30 -9.20
N ARG A 97 -1.10 -16.82 -9.57
CA ARG A 97 -2.26 -16.00 -9.95
C ARG A 97 -3.49 -16.34 -9.12
N TRP A 98 -4.23 -15.33 -8.73
CA TRP A 98 -5.51 -15.49 -8.06
C TRP A 98 -6.57 -14.61 -8.69
N HIS A 99 -7.52 -15.24 -9.38
CA HIS A 99 -8.69 -14.56 -9.90
C HIS A 99 -9.80 -14.57 -8.86
N LYS A 100 -10.37 -13.39 -8.59
CA LYS A 100 -11.48 -13.20 -7.67
C LYS A 100 -12.64 -12.53 -8.42
N ALA A 101 -13.72 -13.29 -8.60
CA ALA A 101 -14.93 -12.82 -9.23
C ALA A 101 -15.86 -12.09 -8.24
N VAL A 102 -16.71 -11.19 -8.76
CA VAL A 102 -17.80 -10.58 -7.98
C VAL A 102 -18.90 -11.59 -7.69
N GLY A 103 -19.52 -11.49 -6.52
CA GLY A 103 -20.47 -12.49 -6.02
C GLY A 103 -21.90 -12.00 -5.83
N TRP A 104 -22.12 -10.70 -5.70
CA TRP A 104 -23.41 -10.16 -5.30
C TRP A 104 -23.65 -8.74 -5.84
N VAL A 105 -24.92 -8.34 -5.91
CA VAL A 105 -25.34 -7.01 -6.38
C VAL A 105 -25.11 -5.99 -5.27
N ALA A 106 -24.30 -4.98 -5.52
CA ALA A 106 -23.99 -3.91 -4.57
C ALA A 106 -24.90 -2.69 -4.68
N ALA A 107 -25.27 -2.32 -5.90
CA ALA A 107 -26.16 -1.19 -6.15
C ALA A 107 -26.84 -1.31 -7.51
N LYS A 108 -27.99 -0.67 -7.64
CA LYS A 108 -28.72 -0.51 -8.90
C LYS A 108 -28.92 0.98 -9.18
N TYR A 109 -28.49 1.41 -10.35
CA TYR A 109 -28.68 2.76 -10.86
C TYR A 109 -29.56 2.72 -12.12
N SER A 110 -29.92 3.89 -12.64
CA SER A 110 -30.75 4.00 -13.85
C SER A 110 -30.06 3.43 -15.08
N ASP A 111 -28.76 3.65 -15.22
CA ASP A 111 -27.89 3.37 -16.37
C ASP A 111 -26.96 2.17 -16.17
N GLN A 112 -26.70 1.77 -14.93
CA GLN A 112 -25.80 0.66 -14.63
C GLN A 112 -26.26 -0.17 -13.42
N THR A 113 -25.70 -1.36 -13.28
CA THR A 113 -25.82 -2.18 -12.05
C THR A 113 -24.42 -2.54 -11.55
N SER A 114 -24.14 -2.23 -10.30
CA SER A 114 -22.85 -2.52 -9.67
C SER A 114 -22.91 -3.82 -8.89
N TYR A 115 -21.93 -4.67 -9.12
CA TYR A 115 -21.70 -5.93 -8.43
C TYR A 115 -20.39 -5.84 -7.66
N ALA A 116 -20.29 -6.54 -6.54
CA ALA A 116 -19.09 -6.45 -5.72
C ALA A 116 -18.65 -7.79 -5.15
N GLU A 117 -17.41 -7.77 -4.67
CA GLU A 117 -16.86 -8.76 -3.77
C GLU A 117 -15.88 -8.08 -2.82
N VAL A 118 -15.90 -8.50 -1.55
CA VAL A 118 -15.07 -7.91 -0.50
C VAL A 118 -14.23 -9.00 0.13
N VAL A 119 -12.92 -8.77 0.16
CA VAL A 119 -11.96 -9.64 0.83
C VAL A 119 -11.33 -8.82 1.94
N THR A 120 -11.72 -9.11 3.19
CA THR A 120 -11.21 -8.40 4.38
C THR A 120 -9.81 -8.85 4.79
N TYR A 121 -9.40 -10.03 4.36
CA TYR A 121 -8.04 -10.55 4.51
C TYR A 121 -7.71 -11.44 3.31
N THR A 122 -6.59 -11.18 2.64
CA THR A 122 -6.12 -11.97 1.49
C THR A 122 -5.70 -13.40 1.85
N GLY A 123 -5.53 -13.69 3.15
CA GLY A 123 -5.11 -14.99 3.66
C GLY A 123 -3.59 -15.09 3.78
N ASP A 124 -3.12 -16.04 4.59
CA ASP A 124 -1.71 -16.14 4.97
C ASP A 124 -0.76 -16.31 3.78
N TRP A 125 -1.22 -16.94 2.69
CA TRP A 125 -0.41 -17.12 1.48
C TRP A 125 -0.27 -15.84 0.65
N TRP A 126 -1.33 -15.02 0.54
CA TRP A 126 -1.37 -13.87 -0.37
C TRP A 126 -1.08 -12.54 0.30
N ASN A 127 -1.17 -12.48 1.63
CA ASN A 127 -0.85 -11.29 2.40
C ASN A 127 0.56 -10.81 2.09
N ASP A 128 0.69 -9.53 1.77
CA ASP A 128 1.98 -8.90 1.46
C ASP A 128 2.77 -9.57 0.32
N ARG A 129 2.06 -10.17 -0.66
CA ARG A 129 2.69 -10.81 -1.83
C ARG A 129 2.13 -10.36 -3.17
N ILE A 130 1.14 -9.47 -3.17
CA ILE A 130 0.54 -8.97 -4.41
C ILE A 130 1.42 -7.83 -4.95
N SER A 131 1.94 -8.02 -6.16
CA SER A 131 2.83 -7.06 -6.82
C SER A 131 2.22 -6.46 -8.10
N SER A 132 1.28 -7.15 -8.75
CA SER A 132 0.53 -6.61 -9.87
C SER A 132 -0.90 -7.14 -9.94
N LEU A 133 -1.76 -6.46 -10.69
CA LEU A 133 -3.15 -6.84 -10.90
C LEU A 133 -3.69 -6.40 -12.26
N THR A 134 -4.79 -7.02 -12.67
CA THR A 134 -5.63 -6.65 -13.80
C THR A 134 -7.10 -6.81 -13.42
N CYS A 135 -7.98 -5.98 -13.94
CA CYS A 135 -9.42 -6.18 -13.80
C CYS A 135 -10.07 -6.37 -15.17
N ASP A 136 -11.17 -7.13 -15.22
CA ASP A 136 -11.91 -7.35 -16.46
C ASP A 136 -12.51 -6.03 -16.98
N ASP A 137 -12.40 -5.80 -18.28
CA ASP A 137 -12.94 -4.61 -18.94
C ASP A 137 -13.47 -4.97 -20.32
N SER A 138 -14.69 -4.53 -20.63
CA SER A 138 -15.35 -4.74 -21.93
C SER A 138 -16.38 -3.64 -22.17
N ASP A 139 -16.95 -3.62 -23.38
CA ASP A 139 -18.10 -2.80 -23.78
C ASP A 139 -19.34 -2.89 -22.85
N LYS A 140 -19.47 -3.95 -22.06
CA LYS A 140 -20.64 -4.23 -21.21
C LYS A 140 -20.29 -4.29 -19.73
N VAL A 141 -19.05 -4.58 -19.39
CA VAL A 141 -18.63 -4.79 -18.00
C VAL A 141 -17.34 -4.06 -17.75
N HIS A 142 -17.38 -3.13 -16.78
CA HIS A 142 -16.19 -2.43 -16.31
C HIS A 142 -15.92 -2.83 -14.86
N CYS A 143 -14.86 -3.61 -14.64
CA CYS A 143 -14.40 -3.98 -13.30
C CYS A 143 -13.28 -3.04 -12.80
N SER A 144 -13.19 -2.97 -11.49
CA SER A 144 -12.27 -2.12 -10.76
C SER A 144 -12.00 -2.72 -9.39
N VAL A 145 -10.90 -2.31 -8.76
CA VAL A 145 -10.53 -2.76 -7.42
C VAL A 145 -10.01 -1.61 -6.59
N ALA A 146 -10.51 -1.50 -5.37
CA ALA A 146 -9.90 -0.74 -4.29
C ALA A 146 -9.04 -1.70 -3.46
N VAL A 147 -7.74 -1.44 -3.36
CA VAL A 147 -6.79 -2.23 -2.55
C VAL A 147 -6.36 -1.45 -1.33
N TYR A 148 -6.07 -2.18 -0.25
CA TYR A 148 -5.73 -1.62 1.06
C TYR A 148 -4.51 -2.34 1.63
N PRO A 149 -3.56 -1.61 2.23
CA PRO A 149 -2.37 -2.20 2.80
C PRO A 149 -2.66 -2.99 4.09
N ASP A 150 -3.72 -2.63 4.81
CA ASP A 150 -4.11 -3.33 6.04
C ASP A 150 -5.35 -4.19 5.83
N ARG A 151 -5.57 -5.10 6.78
CA ARG A 151 -6.80 -5.91 6.89
C ARG A 151 -8.02 -5.04 7.14
N ASP A 152 -9.18 -5.57 6.76
CA ASP A 152 -10.50 -4.95 6.97
C ASP A 152 -10.64 -3.59 6.28
N ARG A 153 -9.94 -3.41 5.14
CA ARG A 153 -9.97 -2.19 4.30
C ARG A 153 -9.47 -0.94 5.02
N ARG A 154 -8.32 -1.05 5.68
CA ARG A 154 -7.68 0.03 6.45
C ARG A 154 -6.34 0.44 5.86
N GLY A 155 -5.76 1.52 6.38
CA GLY A 155 -4.42 1.98 6.01
C GLY A 155 -4.37 2.87 4.76
N GLY A 156 -5.52 3.41 4.33
CA GLY A 156 -5.66 4.15 3.07
C GLY A 156 -5.96 3.23 1.89
N GLU A 157 -6.41 3.80 0.77
CA GLU A 157 -6.84 3.04 -0.39
C GLU A 157 -6.21 3.56 -1.68
N ALA A 158 -6.00 2.65 -2.63
CA ALA A 158 -5.74 2.97 -4.02
C ALA A 158 -6.74 2.24 -4.91
N ILE A 159 -7.25 2.94 -5.92
CA ILE A 159 -8.30 2.42 -6.81
C ILE A 159 -7.73 2.25 -8.21
N PHE A 160 -8.00 1.10 -8.81
CA PHE A 160 -7.55 0.74 -10.14
C PHE A 160 -8.70 0.25 -11.02
N TRP A 161 -8.61 0.53 -12.31
CA TRP A 161 -9.66 0.27 -13.30
C TRP A 161 -9.20 -0.75 -14.32
N GLY A 162 -10.11 -1.62 -14.78
CA GLY A 162 -9.80 -2.65 -15.78
C GLY A 162 -9.22 -2.09 -17.08
N GLY A 163 -9.73 -0.94 -17.54
CA GLY A 163 -9.21 -0.25 -18.72
C GLY A 163 -7.75 0.20 -18.64
N MET A 164 -7.11 0.13 -17.46
CA MET A 164 -5.67 0.39 -17.30
C MET A 164 -4.80 -0.80 -17.73
N GLY A 165 -5.38 -1.99 -17.93
CA GLY A 165 -4.65 -3.21 -18.24
C GLY A 165 -3.82 -3.72 -17.06
N MET A 166 -2.57 -4.11 -17.34
CA MET A 166 -1.64 -4.62 -16.32
C MET A 166 -1.11 -3.49 -15.43
N ILE A 167 -1.34 -3.59 -14.13
CA ILE A 167 -0.98 -2.56 -13.14
C ILE A 167 0.07 -3.10 -12.18
N ASN A 168 1.25 -2.48 -12.14
CA ASN A 168 2.31 -2.80 -11.17
C ASN A 168 2.22 -1.89 -9.93
N LEU A 169 2.10 -2.47 -8.74
CA LEU A 169 1.76 -1.73 -7.52
C LEU A 169 2.91 -0.92 -6.91
N ASP A 170 4.13 -1.09 -7.40
CA ASP A 170 5.32 -0.38 -6.93
C ASP A 170 5.25 1.12 -7.17
N ARG A 171 4.64 1.55 -8.29
CA ARG A 171 4.43 2.97 -8.59
C ARG A 171 3.57 3.68 -7.54
N TRP A 172 2.77 2.93 -6.79
CA TRP A 172 1.88 3.43 -5.72
C TRP A 172 2.38 3.07 -4.32
N GLY A 173 3.58 2.49 -4.19
CA GLY A 173 4.13 2.09 -2.91
C GLY A 173 3.42 0.91 -2.23
N LEU A 174 2.62 0.15 -2.99
CA LEU A 174 1.75 -0.95 -2.54
C LEU A 174 2.25 -2.35 -2.94
N ASN A 175 3.41 -2.44 -3.60
CA ASN A 175 4.05 -3.70 -3.94
C ASN A 175 4.28 -4.53 -2.67
N ASP A 176 3.75 -5.76 -2.65
CA ASP A 176 3.89 -6.70 -1.54
C ASP A 176 3.37 -6.13 -0.21
N LYS A 177 2.27 -5.37 -0.26
CA LYS A 177 1.62 -4.81 0.94
C LYS A 177 0.12 -5.02 1.01
N VAL A 178 -0.51 -5.54 -0.04
CA VAL A 178 -1.97 -5.62 -0.08
C VAL A 178 -2.46 -6.72 0.87
N SER A 179 -3.22 -6.31 1.88
CA SER A 179 -3.81 -7.20 2.89
C SER A 179 -5.32 -7.37 2.76
N SER A 180 -6.00 -6.45 2.09
CA SER A 180 -7.44 -6.55 1.82
C SER A 180 -7.84 -5.75 0.56
N PHE A 181 -9.01 -6.04 0.00
CA PHE A 181 -9.51 -5.35 -1.20
C PHE A 181 -11.02 -5.43 -1.35
N SER A 182 -11.56 -4.59 -2.24
CA SER A 182 -12.94 -4.63 -2.71
C SER A 182 -12.97 -4.51 -4.23
N ILE A 183 -13.64 -5.44 -4.88
CA ILE A 183 -13.81 -5.47 -6.34
C ILE A 183 -15.21 -4.94 -6.64
N PHE A 184 -15.32 -4.10 -7.66
CA PHE A 184 -16.58 -3.61 -8.18
C PHE A 184 -16.63 -3.81 -9.69
N CYS A 185 -17.66 -4.49 -10.18
CA CYS A 185 -17.94 -4.67 -11.61
C CYS A 185 -19.28 -4.04 -11.96
N ASN A 186 -19.28 -3.14 -12.93
CA ASN A 186 -20.48 -2.44 -13.37
C ASN A 186 -20.96 -3.04 -14.68
N LEU A 187 -22.18 -3.57 -14.69
CA LEU A 187 -22.88 -3.95 -15.92
C LEU A 187 -23.53 -2.71 -16.49
N MET A 188 -23.09 -2.31 -17.68
CA MET A 188 -23.65 -1.21 -18.45
C MET A 188 -24.94 -1.67 -19.14
N LYS A 189 -25.97 -0.82 -19.12
CA LYS A 189 -27.27 -1.13 -19.75
C LYS A 189 -27.33 -0.66 -21.20
#